data_AF-A0A377Q740-F1
#
_entry.id   AF-A0A377Q740-F1
#
_cell.length_a   1.000
_cell.length_b   1.000
_cell.length_c   1.000
_cell.angle_alpha   90.00
_cell.angle_beta   90.00
_cell.angle_gamma   90.00
#
_symmetry.space_group_name_H-M   'P 1'
#
loop_
_entity.id
_entity.type
_entity.pdbx_description
1 polymer ?
#
loop_
_entity_poly.entity_id
_entity_poly.type
_entity_poly.pdbx_seq_one_letter_code
_entity_poly.pdbx_strand_id
1 'polypeptide(L)'
;MPKKSLHLLIFFAVFVSVVVIMIVWSNTSPWLFIAFGLIAAWGPLLILKFTEHTPAIEKEAAQFQDLQHMGGSLQKQSDMCLFSASQLQLADDEMKRAVEIFADAIPALLNGFVEIADQSRLQKEMAESLFKHTAGEGSGSFEAFVTETSEILTVFVESIISNSYTAMGLVDQMEKVGKVVEEVLGVLNEIESIAKQTNLLALNAAIEAARAGEAGRGFAVVADEVRALSMRTNHFSRQIRGNVRQIHESVAIAEEAIMKLASQDMSKSMQSKVQVEKTMAGIGDMNKNVETVVNELAKIANQVEHGVSNAVRGLQFQDLVNQLLLHAKGRIAAQSEIQEALALIYGYIANQKNPVKAWKEKIAELQALGERSILLADALHKNPVAQESMSSGDIDLF
;
A
#
# COMPACT_ATOMS: atom_id res chain seq x y z
N MET A 1 -79.42 -49.47 -25.24
CA MET A 1 -80.01 -49.27 -23.91
C MET A 1 -78.94 -49.52 -22.85
N PRO A 2 -78.69 -48.59 -21.91
CA PRO A 2 -77.68 -48.80 -20.87
C PRO A 2 -78.08 -49.98 -19.98
N LYS A 3 -77.12 -50.85 -19.60
CA LYS A 3 -77.39 -52.05 -18.76
C LYS A 3 -78.18 -51.72 -17.47
N LYS A 4 -78.00 -50.51 -16.90
CA LYS A 4 -78.74 -50.04 -15.72
C LYS A 4 -80.24 -49.81 -15.98
N SER A 5 -80.64 -49.32 -17.16
CA SER A 5 -82.06 -49.08 -17.46
C SER A 5 -82.81 -50.40 -17.69
N LEU A 6 -82.14 -51.42 -18.24
CA LEU A 6 -82.71 -52.76 -18.42
C LEU A 6 -82.96 -53.44 -17.06
N HIS A 7 -82.01 -53.35 -16.12
CA HIS A 7 -82.21 -53.89 -14.76
C HIS A 7 -83.32 -53.15 -13.99
N LEU A 8 -83.44 -51.83 -14.14
CA LEU A 8 -84.51 -51.06 -13.48
C LEU A 8 -85.91 -51.40 -14.06
N LEU A 9 -86.01 -51.57 -15.38
CA LEU A 9 -87.24 -52.01 -16.05
C LEU A 9 -87.65 -53.43 -15.65
N ILE A 10 -86.69 -54.36 -15.58
CA ILE A 10 -86.94 -55.74 -15.13
C ILE A 10 -87.38 -55.74 -13.66
N PHE A 11 -86.71 -54.97 -12.79
CA PHE A 11 -87.08 -54.89 -11.37
C PHE A 11 -88.48 -54.27 -11.18
N PHE A 12 -88.81 -53.21 -11.93
CA PHE A 12 -90.14 -52.60 -11.91
C PHE A 12 -91.22 -53.56 -12.44
N ALA A 13 -90.95 -54.27 -13.54
CA ALA A 13 -91.86 -55.28 -14.08
C ALA A 13 -92.10 -56.41 -13.07
N VAL A 14 -91.05 -56.91 -12.42
CA VAL A 14 -91.15 -57.94 -11.37
C VAL A 14 -91.93 -57.42 -10.15
N PHE A 15 -91.68 -56.18 -9.71
CA PHE A 15 -92.39 -55.57 -8.59
C PHE A 15 -93.89 -55.41 -8.88
N VAL A 16 -94.25 -54.88 -10.06
CA VAL A 16 -95.65 -54.77 -10.49
C VAL A 16 -96.31 -56.15 -10.58
N SER A 17 -95.60 -57.16 -11.09
CA SER A 17 -96.09 -58.54 -11.17
C SER A 17 -96.40 -59.12 -9.78
N VAL A 18 -95.50 -58.93 -8.81
CA VAL A 18 -95.68 -59.41 -7.43
C VAL A 18 -96.85 -58.70 -6.76
N VAL A 19 -97.00 -57.39 -6.94
CA VAL A 19 -98.11 -56.63 -6.36
C VAL A 19 -99.46 -57.02 -6.97
N VAL A 20 -99.52 -57.25 -8.29
CA VAL A 20 -100.74 -57.74 -8.96
C VAL A 20 -101.13 -59.13 -8.44
N ILE A 21 -100.17 -60.05 -8.27
CA ILE A 21 -100.43 -61.37 -7.68
C ILE A 21 -100.96 -61.25 -6.24
N MET A 22 -100.39 -60.33 -5.45
CA MET A 22 -100.80 -60.09 -4.06
C MET A 22 -102.23 -59.54 -3.97
N ILE A 23 -102.63 -58.66 -4.89
CA ILE A 23 -103.98 -58.08 -4.96
C ILE A 23 -105.01 -59.12 -5.40
N VAL A 24 -104.67 -59.99 -6.37
CA VAL A 24 -105.55 -61.11 -6.80
C VAL A 24 -105.85 -62.07 -5.66
N TRP A 25 -104.90 -62.29 -4.74
CA TRP A 25 -105.11 -63.12 -3.56
C TRP A 25 -105.90 -62.44 -2.43
N SER A 26 -106.00 -61.11 -2.40
CA SER A 26 -106.56 -60.36 -1.27
C SER A 26 -108.05 -59.99 -1.41
N ASN A 27 -108.72 -60.35 -2.51
CA ASN A 27 -110.13 -60.04 -2.79
C ASN A 27 -110.53 -58.57 -2.50
N THR A 28 -109.67 -57.64 -2.91
CA THR A 28 -109.85 -56.19 -2.70
C THR A 28 -110.50 -55.50 -3.92
N SER A 29 -111.08 -54.32 -3.67
CA SER A 29 -111.93 -53.53 -4.58
C SER A 29 -111.39 -53.35 -6.01
N PRO A 30 -112.25 -53.39 -7.06
CA PRO A 30 -111.86 -53.26 -8.47
C PRO A 30 -111.07 -51.98 -8.84
N TRP A 31 -111.19 -50.92 -8.05
CA TRP A 31 -110.51 -49.64 -8.31
C TRP A 31 -108.99 -49.70 -8.17
N LEU A 32 -108.45 -50.63 -7.39
CA LEU A 32 -106.99 -50.82 -7.25
C LEU A 32 -106.35 -51.38 -8.53
N PHE A 33 -107.10 -52.18 -9.31
CA PHE A 33 -106.62 -52.68 -10.60
C PHE A 33 -106.42 -51.57 -11.63
N ILE A 34 -107.30 -50.56 -11.63
CA ILE A 34 -107.20 -49.42 -12.54
C ILE A 34 -106.01 -48.52 -12.18
N ALA A 35 -105.82 -48.24 -10.88
CA ALA A 35 -104.69 -47.44 -10.41
C ALA A 35 -103.34 -48.09 -10.71
N PHE A 36 -103.20 -49.41 -10.48
CA PHE A 36 -101.97 -50.14 -10.81
C PHE A 36 -101.79 -50.35 -12.31
N GLY A 37 -102.85 -50.55 -13.08
CA GLY A 37 -102.78 -50.59 -14.55
C GLY A 37 -102.25 -49.28 -15.14
N LEU A 38 -102.65 -48.13 -14.57
CA LEU A 38 -102.11 -46.83 -14.95
C LEU A 38 -100.63 -46.68 -14.54
N ILE A 39 -100.22 -47.12 -13.35
CA ILE A 39 -98.81 -47.10 -12.92
C ILE A 39 -97.95 -48.05 -13.78
N ALA A 40 -98.48 -49.20 -14.19
CA ALA A 40 -97.80 -50.17 -15.04
C ALA A 40 -97.68 -49.67 -16.50
N ALA A 41 -98.66 -48.92 -16.99
CA ALA A 41 -98.61 -48.33 -18.33
C ALA A 41 -97.75 -47.06 -18.40
N TRP A 42 -97.78 -46.22 -17.36
CA TRP A 42 -97.09 -44.92 -17.35
C TRP A 42 -95.70 -44.97 -16.69
N GLY A 43 -95.44 -45.93 -15.81
CA GLY A 43 -94.14 -46.12 -15.14
C GLY A 43 -92.98 -46.37 -16.10
N PRO A 44 -93.10 -47.32 -17.06
CA PRO A 44 -92.07 -47.54 -18.08
C PRO A 44 -91.83 -46.29 -18.94
N LEU A 45 -92.90 -45.54 -19.23
CA LEU A 45 -92.88 -44.31 -20.03
C LEU A 45 -92.17 -43.16 -19.30
N LEU A 46 -92.39 -43.01 -17.99
CA LEU A 46 -91.69 -42.03 -17.14
C LEU A 46 -90.20 -42.40 -16.95
N ILE A 47 -89.88 -43.69 -16.77
CA ILE A 47 -88.50 -44.17 -16.65
C ILE A 47 -87.75 -43.98 -17.98
N LEU A 48 -88.39 -44.23 -19.12
CA LEU A 48 -87.81 -43.94 -20.44
C LEU A 48 -87.56 -42.44 -20.64
N LYS A 49 -88.52 -41.58 -20.27
CA LYS A 49 -88.36 -40.12 -20.37
C LYS A 49 -87.28 -39.57 -19.44
N PHE A 50 -87.13 -40.13 -18.24
CA PHE A 50 -86.04 -39.80 -17.31
C PHE A 50 -84.68 -40.29 -17.81
N THR A 51 -84.63 -41.47 -18.43
CA THR A 51 -83.39 -42.02 -19.00
C THR A 51 -82.95 -41.33 -20.30
N GLU A 52 -83.86 -40.71 -21.04
CA GLU A 52 -83.52 -39.78 -22.14
C GLU A 52 -82.89 -38.47 -21.65
N HIS A 53 -83.25 -37.99 -20.44
CA HIS A 53 -82.67 -36.77 -19.86
C HIS A 53 -81.38 -37.01 -19.06
N THR A 54 -81.11 -38.22 -18.58
CA THR A 54 -79.84 -38.56 -17.90
C THR A 54 -78.56 -38.24 -18.70
N PRO A 55 -78.44 -38.52 -20.02
CA PRO A 55 -77.24 -38.13 -20.78
C PRO A 55 -77.09 -36.61 -20.94
N ALA A 56 -78.18 -35.84 -20.89
CA ALA A 56 -78.13 -34.38 -20.92
C ALA A 56 -77.64 -33.80 -19.58
N ILE A 57 -78.12 -34.34 -18.47
CA ILE A 57 -77.68 -33.96 -17.12
C ILE A 57 -76.22 -34.37 -16.87
N GLU A 58 -75.79 -35.56 -17.33
CA GLU A 58 -74.38 -35.97 -17.27
C GLU A 58 -73.47 -35.07 -18.12
N LYS A 59 -73.95 -34.61 -19.29
CA LYS A 59 -73.20 -33.68 -20.16
C LYS A 59 -73.11 -32.27 -19.58
N GLU A 60 -74.17 -31.76 -18.95
CA GLU A 60 -74.15 -30.49 -18.21
C GLU A 60 -73.28 -30.57 -16.95
N ALA A 61 -73.32 -31.70 -16.22
CA ALA A 61 -72.44 -31.93 -15.07
C ALA A 61 -70.95 -32.04 -15.48
N ALA A 62 -70.66 -32.71 -16.61
CA ALA A 62 -69.30 -32.77 -17.17
C ALA A 62 -68.82 -31.38 -17.63
N GLN A 63 -69.67 -30.60 -18.31
CA GLN A 63 -69.35 -29.21 -18.65
C GLN A 63 -69.12 -28.34 -17.41
N PHE A 64 -69.90 -28.52 -16.34
CA PHE A 64 -69.70 -27.78 -15.10
C PHE A 64 -68.38 -28.16 -14.42
N GLN A 65 -68.01 -29.45 -14.44
CA GLN A 65 -66.73 -29.94 -13.92
C GLN A 65 -65.53 -29.41 -14.75
N ASP A 66 -65.65 -29.37 -16.08
CA ASP A 66 -64.65 -28.76 -16.97
C ASP A 66 -64.50 -27.26 -16.73
N LEU A 67 -65.61 -26.54 -16.52
CA LEU A 67 -65.60 -25.12 -16.19
C LEU A 67 -64.95 -24.83 -14.82
N GLN A 68 -65.20 -25.67 -13.81
CA GLN A 68 -64.54 -25.58 -12.51
C GLN A 68 -63.03 -25.87 -12.60
N HIS A 69 -62.65 -26.89 -13.37
CA HIS A 69 -61.24 -27.21 -13.61
C HIS A 69 -60.52 -26.07 -14.34
N MET A 70 -61.18 -25.44 -15.32
CA MET A 70 -60.64 -24.29 -16.04
C MET A 70 -60.49 -23.05 -15.13
N GLY A 71 -61.49 -22.75 -14.30
CA GLY A 71 -61.41 -21.67 -13.30
C GLY A 71 -60.26 -21.88 -12.31
N GLY A 72 -60.10 -23.11 -11.78
CA GLY A 72 -58.99 -23.46 -10.89
C GLY A 72 -57.61 -23.40 -11.57
N SER A 73 -57.53 -23.74 -12.85
CA SER A 73 -56.28 -23.63 -13.64
C SER A 73 -55.90 -22.17 -13.91
N LEU A 74 -56.88 -21.32 -14.23
CA LEU A 74 -56.68 -19.88 -14.41
C LEU A 74 -56.31 -19.18 -13.10
N GLN A 75 -56.88 -19.60 -11.97
CA GLN A 75 -56.47 -19.08 -10.66
C GLN A 75 -55.00 -19.40 -10.37
N LYS A 76 -54.56 -20.64 -10.61
CA LYS A 76 -53.14 -21.01 -10.48
C LYS A 76 -52.24 -20.19 -11.42
N GLN A 77 -52.70 -19.91 -12.64
CA GLN A 77 -51.95 -19.07 -13.58
C GLN A 77 -51.83 -17.63 -13.08
N SER A 78 -52.90 -17.08 -12.50
CA SER A 78 -52.90 -15.77 -11.83
C SER A 78 -51.91 -15.74 -10.67
N ASP A 79 -51.95 -16.74 -9.79
CA ASP A 79 -51.05 -16.83 -8.63
C ASP A 79 -49.58 -16.96 -9.07
N MET A 80 -49.31 -17.71 -10.15
CA MET A 80 -47.96 -17.82 -10.74
C MET A 80 -47.48 -16.50 -11.35
N CYS A 81 -48.37 -15.73 -11.99
CA CYS A 81 -48.04 -14.41 -12.52
C CYS A 81 -47.73 -13.42 -11.38
N LEU A 82 -48.50 -13.41 -10.29
CA LEU A 82 -48.21 -12.61 -9.09
C LEU A 82 -46.88 -13.01 -8.44
N PHE A 83 -46.62 -14.31 -8.34
CA PHE A 83 -45.34 -14.81 -7.87
C PHE A 83 -44.19 -14.31 -8.76
N SER A 84 -44.32 -14.43 -10.09
CA SER A 84 -43.31 -13.94 -11.04
C SER A 84 -43.11 -12.42 -10.95
N ALA A 85 -44.18 -11.64 -10.78
CA ALA A 85 -44.09 -10.19 -10.57
C ALA A 85 -43.31 -9.88 -9.28
N SER A 86 -43.57 -10.60 -8.19
CA SER A 86 -42.82 -10.43 -6.93
C SER A 86 -41.32 -10.72 -7.09
N GLN A 87 -40.94 -11.73 -7.88
CA GLN A 87 -39.54 -12.04 -8.15
C GLN A 87 -38.86 -10.96 -9.00
N LEU A 88 -39.58 -10.39 -9.98
CA LEU A 88 -39.10 -9.28 -10.80
C LEU A 88 -38.94 -8.00 -9.97
N GLN A 89 -39.83 -7.75 -9.00
CA GLN A 89 -39.69 -6.63 -8.08
C GLN A 89 -38.44 -6.77 -7.19
N LEU A 90 -38.16 -7.96 -6.67
CA LEU A 90 -36.91 -8.22 -5.94
C LEU A 90 -35.68 -8.01 -6.83
N ALA A 91 -35.74 -8.43 -8.10
CA ALA A 91 -34.67 -8.17 -9.06
C ALA A 91 -34.51 -6.67 -9.38
N ASP A 92 -35.60 -5.89 -9.44
CA ASP A 92 -35.53 -4.43 -9.61
C ASP A 92 -34.85 -3.76 -8.41
N ASP A 93 -35.17 -4.20 -7.19
CA ASP A 93 -34.54 -3.72 -5.96
C ASP A 93 -33.04 -4.04 -5.93
N GLU A 94 -32.65 -5.26 -6.34
CA GLU A 94 -31.23 -5.65 -6.47
C GLU A 94 -30.49 -4.82 -7.53
N MET A 95 -31.13 -4.59 -8.69
CA MET A 95 -30.57 -3.76 -9.76
C MET A 95 -30.40 -2.30 -9.31
N LYS A 96 -31.37 -1.77 -8.54
CA LYS A 96 -31.27 -0.43 -7.97
C LYS A 96 -30.10 -0.32 -7.01
N ARG A 97 -29.93 -1.30 -6.11
CA ARG A 97 -28.76 -1.36 -5.21
C ARG A 97 -27.45 -1.44 -5.98
N ALA A 98 -27.39 -2.24 -7.04
CA ALA A 98 -26.20 -2.32 -7.88
C ALA A 98 -25.85 -0.95 -8.49
N VAL A 99 -26.84 -0.26 -9.09
CA VAL A 99 -26.64 1.09 -9.65
C VAL A 99 -26.13 2.08 -8.60
N GLU A 100 -26.72 2.10 -7.40
CA GLU A 100 -26.29 2.97 -6.31
C GLU A 100 -24.84 2.67 -5.88
N ILE A 101 -24.47 1.40 -5.70
CA ILE A 101 -23.10 0.99 -5.36
C ILE A 101 -22.11 1.43 -6.44
N PHE A 102 -22.42 1.23 -7.72
CA PHE A 102 -21.54 1.65 -8.81
C PHE A 102 -21.44 3.17 -8.93
N ALA A 103 -22.53 3.90 -8.68
CA ALA A 103 -22.55 5.36 -8.68
C ALA A 103 -21.66 5.96 -7.60
N ASP A 104 -21.52 5.30 -6.45
CA ASP A 104 -20.67 5.76 -5.34
C ASP A 104 -19.22 5.24 -5.45
N ALA A 105 -19.03 3.95 -5.77
CA ALA A 105 -17.71 3.32 -5.74
C ALA A 105 -16.78 3.80 -6.86
N ILE A 106 -17.32 4.07 -8.05
CA ILE A 106 -16.49 4.45 -9.20
C ILE A 106 -15.87 5.84 -9.03
N PRO A 107 -16.62 6.90 -8.66
CA PRO A 107 -16.03 8.21 -8.37
C PRO A 107 -14.96 8.15 -7.27
N ALA A 108 -15.18 7.37 -6.22
CA ALA A 108 -14.19 7.18 -5.16
C ALA A 108 -12.90 6.53 -5.68
N LEU A 109 -13.03 5.52 -6.54
CA LEU A 109 -11.89 4.83 -7.17
C LEU A 109 -11.13 5.75 -8.15
N LEU A 110 -11.84 6.59 -8.92
CA LEU A 110 -11.22 7.59 -9.80
C LEU A 110 -10.45 8.64 -9.02
N ASN A 111 -11.03 9.16 -7.93
CA ASN A 111 -10.34 10.09 -7.05
C ASN A 111 -9.06 9.46 -6.49
N GLY A 112 -9.11 8.19 -6.10
CA GLY A 112 -7.92 7.44 -5.67
C GLY A 112 -6.83 7.35 -6.74
N PHE A 113 -7.19 7.15 -8.01
CA PHE A 113 -6.20 7.16 -9.09
C PHE A 113 -5.60 8.53 -9.36
N VAL A 114 -6.40 9.60 -9.31
CA VAL A 114 -5.89 10.98 -9.44
C VAL A 114 -4.91 11.28 -8.29
N GLU A 115 -5.25 10.90 -7.07
CA GLU A 115 -4.37 11.09 -5.91
C GLU A 115 -3.06 10.28 -6.05
N ILE A 116 -3.12 9.06 -6.57
CA ILE A 116 -1.93 8.25 -6.88
C ILE A 116 -1.05 8.94 -7.95
N ALA A 117 -1.66 9.51 -9.01
CA ALA A 117 -0.91 10.23 -10.03
C ALA A 117 -0.22 11.48 -9.46
N ASP A 118 -0.91 12.26 -8.62
CA ASP A 118 -0.32 13.42 -7.96
C ASP A 118 0.80 13.03 -7.00
N GLN A 119 0.62 11.97 -6.20
CA GLN A 119 1.68 11.44 -5.33
C GLN A 119 2.89 10.95 -6.15
N SER A 120 2.67 10.32 -7.30
CA SER A 120 3.73 9.87 -8.20
C SER A 120 4.52 11.05 -8.78
N ARG A 121 3.82 12.12 -9.18
CA ARG A 121 4.44 13.36 -9.65
C ARG A 121 5.30 14.02 -8.55
N LEU A 122 4.76 14.14 -7.34
CA LEU A 122 5.51 14.67 -6.19
C LEU A 122 6.74 13.81 -5.86
N GLN A 123 6.61 12.48 -5.94
CA GLN A 123 7.73 11.57 -5.75
C GLN A 123 8.83 11.77 -6.81
N LYS A 124 8.44 11.99 -8.07
CA LYS A 124 9.37 12.32 -9.16
C LYS A 124 10.07 13.66 -8.92
N GLU A 125 9.34 14.71 -8.55
CA GLU A 125 9.92 16.03 -8.23
C GLU A 125 10.92 15.93 -7.06
N MET A 126 10.59 15.16 -6.02
CA MET A 126 11.53 14.89 -4.92
C MET A 126 12.77 14.12 -5.39
N ALA A 127 12.60 13.08 -6.20
CA ALA A 127 13.72 12.32 -6.76
C ALA A 127 14.62 13.21 -7.65
N GLU A 128 14.03 14.08 -8.47
CA GLU A 128 14.76 15.07 -9.26
C GLU A 128 15.47 16.11 -8.41
N SER A 129 14.91 16.53 -7.27
CA SER A 129 15.58 17.46 -6.35
C SER A 129 16.75 16.81 -5.62
N LEU A 130 16.62 15.55 -5.20
CA LEU A 130 17.72 14.73 -4.68
C LEU A 130 18.79 14.54 -5.75
N PHE A 131 18.39 14.25 -6.99
CA PHE A 131 19.29 14.17 -8.13
C PHE A 131 19.98 15.50 -8.38
N LYS A 132 19.27 16.63 -8.38
CA LYS A 132 19.90 17.94 -8.55
C LYS A 132 20.87 18.26 -7.43
N HIS A 133 20.60 17.88 -6.18
CA HIS A 133 21.59 18.02 -5.10
C HIS A 133 22.80 17.10 -5.27
N THR A 134 22.63 15.92 -5.87
CA THR A 134 23.71 14.95 -6.10
C THR A 134 24.42 15.10 -7.45
N ALA A 135 23.79 15.72 -8.46
CA ALA A 135 24.21 15.77 -9.86
C ALA A 135 24.24 17.18 -10.47
N GLY A 136 23.38 18.10 -10.02
CA GLY A 136 23.36 19.52 -10.44
C GLY A 136 24.31 20.34 -9.57
N GLU A 137 25.37 20.89 -10.17
CA GLU A 137 26.51 21.56 -9.50
C GLU A 137 27.32 20.66 -8.54
N GLY A 138 26.74 19.56 -8.03
CA GLY A 138 27.26 18.73 -6.95
C GLY A 138 27.85 17.36 -7.29
N SER A 139 27.61 16.73 -8.45
CA SER A 139 28.30 15.44 -8.75
C SER A 139 29.79 15.68 -9.01
N GLY A 140 30.07 16.75 -9.76
CA GLY A 140 31.41 17.32 -9.82
C GLY A 140 31.87 17.79 -8.44
N SER A 141 31.03 18.44 -7.62
CA SER A 141 31.47 18.95 -6.31
C SER A 141 31.69 17.87 -5.26
N PHE A 142 30.98 16.74 -5.29
CA PHE A 142 31.12 15.68 -4.29
C PHE A 142 32.34 14.81 -4.61
N GLU A 143 32.49 14.38 -5.87
CA GLU A 143 33.69 13.68 -6.32
C GLU A 143 34.92 14.60 -6.18
N ALA A 144 34.80 15.89 -6.52
CA ALA A 144 35.84 16.88 -6.28
C ALA A 144 36.07 17.12 -4.79
N PHE A 145 35.04 17.17 -3.94
CA PHE A 145 35.18 17.34 -2.50
C PHE A 145 35.91 16.15 -1.87
N VAL A 146 35.58 14.92 -2.28
CA VAL A 146 36.29 13.71 -1.84
C VAL A 146 37.74 13.75 -2.29
N THR A 147 37.98 14.13 -3.55
CA THR A 147 39.34 14.23 -4.12
C THR A 147 40.16 15.32 -3.43
N GLU A 148 39.61 16.52 -3.28
CA GLU A 148 40.21 17.68 -2.62
C GLU A 148 40.50 17.37 -1.14
N THR A 149 39.57 16.73 -0.43
CA THR A 149 39.79 16.30 0.95
C THR A 149 40.91 15.27 1.04
N SER A 150 40.96 14.31 0.12
CA SER A 150 42.03 13.30 0.05
C SER A 150 43.40 13.93 -0.25
N GLU A 151 43.43 14.92 -1.14
CA GLU A 151 44.62 15.68 -1.50
C GLU A 151 45.12 16.53 -0.32
N ILE A 152 44.23 17.30 0.33
CA ILE A 152 44.54 18.09 1.52
C ILE A 152 45.08 17.20 2.64
N LEU A 153 44.48 16.03 2.88
CA LEU A 153 44.96 15.08 3.90
C LEU A 153 46.33 14.49 3.55
N THR A 154 46.60 14.27 2.26
CA THR A 154 47.91 13.80 1.81
C THR A 154 48.97 14.86 2.06
N VAL A 155 48.72 16.11 1.67
CA VAL A 155 49.60 17.25 1.96
C VAL A 155 49.79 17.45 3.47
N PHE A 156 48.72 17.32 4.26
CA PHE A 156 48.79 17.45 5.71
C PHE A 156 49.70 16.38 6.34
N VAL A 157 49.55 15.12 5.94
CA VAL A 157 50.41 14.02 6.42
C VAL A 157 51.86 14.22 5.97
N GLU A 158 52.10 14.63 4.73
CA GLU A 158 53.45 14.97 4.26
C GLU A 158 54.08 16.11 5.06
N SER A 159 53.30 17.12 5.43
CA SER A 159 53.77 18.20 6.30
C SER A 159 54.14 17.69 7.70
N ILE A 160 53.40 16.73 8.25
CA ILE A 160 53.73 16.11 9.54
C ILE A 160 55.01 15.29 9.45
N ILE A 161 55.20 14.53 8.37
CA ILE A 161 56.44 13.80 8.10
C ILE A 161 57.62 14.78 8.05
N SER A 162 57.48 15.86 7.29
CA SER A 162 58.52 16.90 7.16
C SER A 162 58.84 17.57 8.51
N ASN A 163 57.82 17.84 9.33
CA ASN A 163 58.00 18.39 10.67
C ASN A 163 58.73 17.41 11.59
N SER A 164 58.43 16.10 11.49
CA SER A 164 59.13 15.06 12.26
C SER A 164 60.62 14.98 11.87
N TYR A 165 60.94 15.05 10.57
CA TYR A 165 62.34 15.13 10.12
C TYR A 165 63.06 16.38 10.65
N THR A 166 62.38 17.53 10.62
CA THR A 166 62.93 18.79 11.15
C THR A 166 63.16 18.71 12.65
N ALA A 167 62.22 18.12 13.40
CA ALA A 167 62.36 17.88 14.84
C ALA A 167 63.55 16.98 15.14
N MET A 168 63.74 15.88 14.39
CA MET A 168 64.93 15.03 14.54
C MET A 168 66.25 15.78 14.26
N GLY A 169 66.27 16.67 13.26
CA GLY A 169 67.44 17.52 13.00
C GLY A 169 67.75 18.48 14.15
N LEU A 170 66.71 19.01 14.81
CA LEU A 170 66.88 19.85 16.00
C LEU A 170 67.42 19.07 17.20
N VAL A 171 67.05 17.79 17.37
CA VAL A 171 67.62 16.92 18.42
C VAL A 171 69.13 16.77 18.24
N ASP A 172 69.59 16.47 17.02
CA ASP A 172 71.04 16.39 16.71
C ASP A 172 71.77 17.71 17.00
N GLN A 173 71.12 18.84 16.71
CA GLN A 173 71.69 20.16 17.03
C GLN A 173 71.75 20.43 18.54
N MET A 174 70.74 20.01 19.30
CA MET A 174 70.74 20.13 20.77
C MET A 174 71.82 19.25 21.41
N GLU A 175 72.03 18.04 20.89
CA GLU A 175 73.12 17.16 21.35
C GLU A 175 74.50 17.83 21.15
N LYS A 176 74.71 18.49 20.00
CA LYS A 176 75.93 19.26 19.74
C LYS A 176 76.10 20.42 20.72
N VAL A 177 75.02 21.16 21.04
CA VAL A 177 75.07 22.24 22.03
C VAL A 177 75.38 21.68 23.42
N GLY A 178 74.79 20.54 23.80
CA GLY A 178 75.10 19.84 25.05
C GLY A 178 76.59 19.52 25.19
N LYS A 179 77.23 18.99 24.14
CA LYS A 179 78.68 18.73 24.12
C LYS A 179 79.51 20.00 24.31
N VAL A 180 79.17 21.09 23.62
CA VAL A 180 79.86 22.39 23.79
C VAL A 180 79.73 22.90 25.22
N VAL A 181 78.55 22.73 25.84
CA VAL A 181 78.31 23.11 27.22
C VAL A 181 79.18 22.30 28.19
N GLU A 182 79.34 21.00 27.97
CA GLU A 182 80.26 20.14 28.74
C GLU A 182 81.72 20.59 28.60
N GLU A 183 82.17 20.89 27.39
CA GLU A 183 83.52 21.40 27.13
C GLU A 183 83.79 22.71 27.89
N VAL A 184 82.84 23.66 27.86
CA VAL A 184 82.93 24.92 28.59
C VAL A 184 83.01 24.68 30.11
N LEU A 185 82.21 23.74 30.64
CA LEU A 185 82.29 23.36 32.06
C LEU A 185 83.67 22.78 32.42
N GLY A 186 84.28 22.01 31.51
CA GLY A 186 85.65 21.51 31.62
C GLY A 186 86.68 22.65 31.72
N VAL A 187 86.64 23.60 30.79
CA VAL A 187 87.53 24.78 30.78
C VAL A 187 87.37 25.61 32.07
N LEU A 188 86.13 25.80 32.55
CA LEU A 188 85.88 26.52 33.80
C LEU A 188 86.46 25.81 35.03
N ASN A 189 86.53 24.47 35.03
CA ASN A 189 87.21 23.72 36.09
C ASN A 189 88.72 23.96 36.07
N GLU A 190 89.34 24.00 34.88
CA GLU A 190 90.75 24.33 34.74
C GLU A 190 91.06 25.76 35.19
N ILE A 191 90.24 26.75 34.80
CA ILE A 191 90.39 28.13 35.24
C ILE A 191 90.28 28.23 36.77
N GLU A 192 89.35 27.51 37.40
CA GLU A 192 89.25 27.50 38.86
C GLU A 192 90.51 26.91 39.52
N SER A 193 91.07 25.86 38.92
CA SER A 193 92.34 25.24 39.36
C SER A 193 93.51 26.22 39.25
N ILE A 194 93.65 26.90 38.10
CA ILE A 194 94.67 27.91 37.85
C ILE A 194 94.52 29.09 38.83
N ALA A 195 93.30 29.56 39.07
CA ALA A 195 93.03 30.62 40.02
C ALA A 195 93.42 30.22 41.45
N LYS A 196 93.13 28.97 41.88
CA LYS A 196 93.57 28.45 43.18
C LYS A 196 95.09 28.35 43.29
N GLN A 197 95.76 27.85 42.25
CA GLN A 197 97.23 27.77 42.21
C GLN A 197 97.86 29.16 42.25
N THR A 198 97.34 30.11 41.49
CA THR A 198 97.80 31.51 41.46
C THR A 198 97.62 32.18 42.82
N ASN A 199 96.48 31.93 43.48
CA ASN A 199 96.24 32.41 44.85
C ASN A 199 97.26 31.87 45.85
N LEU A 200 97.63 30.58 45.74
CA LEU A 200 98.66 29.96 46.58
C LEU A 200 100.07 30.51 46.30
N LEU A 201 100.41 30.70 45.02
CA LEU A 201 101.69 31.32 44.63
C LEU A 201 101.79 32.76 45.14
N ALA A 202 100.73 33.54 44.99
CA ALA A 202 100.65 34.91 45.49
C ALA A 202 100.74 34.99 47.01
N LEU A 203 100.09 34.05 47.73
CA LEU A 203 100.22 33.92 49.18
C LEU A 203 101.68 33.64 49.60
N ASN A 204 102.35 32.70 48.93
CA ASN A 204 103.75 32.38 49.21
C ASN A 204 104.67 33.59 48.91
N ALA A 205 104.41 34.32 47.83
CA ALA A 205 105.15 35.54 47.49
C ALA A 205 104.93 36.66 48.50
N ALA A 206 103.70 36.84 49.01
CA ALA A 206 103.39 37.81 50.05
C ALA A 206 104.11 37.48 51.38
N ILE A 207 104.18 36.19 51.74
CA ILE A 207 104.92 35.71 52.91
C ILE A 207 106.42 36.03 52.76
N GLU A 208 107.02 35.73 51.61
CA GLU A 208 108.46 35.97 51.39
C GLU A 208 108.78 37.47 51.28
N ALA A 209 107.89 38.27 50.71
CA ALA A 209 108.00 39.72 50.68
C ALA A 209 107.94 40.34 52.10
N ALA A 210 107.07 39.82 52.98
CA ALA A 210 107.04 40.21 54.39
C ALA A 210 108.33 39.80 55.13
N ARG A 211 108.91 38.66 54.77
CA ARG A 211 110.18 38.14 55.33
C ARG A 211 111.39 39.00 54.96
N ALA A 212 111.39 39.62 53.78
CA ALA A 212 112.42 40.53 53.31
C ALA A 212 112.34 41.96 53.92
N GLY A 213 111.34 42.25 54.75
CA GLY A 213 111.20 43.53 55.46
C GLY A 213 111.02 44.73 54.53
N GLU A 214 111.75 45.82 54.78
CA GLU A 214 111.68 47.08 53.99
C GLU A 214 112.02 46.86 52.50
N ALA A 215 112.93 45.93 52.17
CA ALA A 215 113.33 45.64 50.79
C ALA A 215 112.24 44.90 49.98
N GLY A 216 111.31 44.20 50.67
CA GLY A 216 110.23 43.43 50.06
C GLY A 216 108.93 44.20 49.84
N ARG A 217 108.84 45.46 50.28
CA ARG A 217 107.59 46.23 50.32
C ARG A 217 106.88 46.36 48.97
N GLY A 218 107.64 46.58 47.89
CA GLY A 218 107.09 46.63 46.53
C GLY A 218 106.56 45.27 46.04
N PHE A 219 107.23 44.18 46.40
CA PHE A 219 106.79 42.82 46.07
C PHE A 219 105.54 42.41 46.85
N ALA A 220 105.39 42.87 48.10
CA ALA A 220 104.20 42.60 48.91
C ALA A 220 102.93 43.17 48.26
N VAL A 221 102.99 44.41 47.76
CA VAL A 221 101.85 45.06 47.07
C VAL A 221 101.46 44.29 45.81
N VAL A 222 102.43 43.86 45.01
CA VAL A 222 102.17 43.06 43.80
C VAL A 222 101.58 41.70 44.17
N ALA A 223 102.09 41.04 45.20
CA ALA A 223 101.59 39.74 45.65
C ALA A 223 100.13 39.83 46.14
N ASP A 224 99.78 40.86 46.90
CA ASP A 224 98.39 41.09 47.35
C ASP A 224 97.45 41.39 46.18
N GLU A 225 97.90 42.16 45.18
CA GLU A 225 97.10 42.43 43.97
C GLU A 225 96.87 41.16 43.13
N VAL A 226 97.92 40.33 42.93
CA VAL A 226 97.79 39.03 42.24
C VAL A 226 96.85 38.09 43.02
N ARG A 227 96.92 38.11 44.35
CA ARG A 227 96.02 37.33 45.21
C ARG A 227 94.57 37.80 45.05
N ALA A 228 94.32 39.11 45.12
CA ALA A 228 92.99 39.68 44.91
C ALA A 228 92.43 39.36 43.51
N LEU A 229 93.27 39.44 42.47
CA LEU A 229 92.91 39.07 41.11
C LEU A 229 92.52 37.59 41.01
N SER A 230 93.30 36.69 41.59
CA SER A 230 93.01 35.25 41.58
C SER A 230 91.68 34.89 42.28
N MET A 231 91.37 35.55 43.39
CA MET A 231 90.09 35.41 44.09
C MET A 231 88.92 35.92 43.24
N ARG A 232 89.08 37.07 42.57
CA ARG A 232 88.07 37.60 41.62
C ARG A 232 87.86 36.65 40.44
N THR A 233 88.93 36.11 39.86
CA THR A 233 88.85 35.12 38.76
C THR A 233 88.07 33.87 39.19
N ASN A 234 88.33 33.36 40.39
CA ASN A 234 87.60 32.20 40.93
C ASN A 234 86.10 32.51 41.13
N HIS A 235 85.78 33.70 41.67
CA HIS A 235 84.40 34.14 41.83
C HIS A 235 83.66 34.24 40.48
N PHE A 236 84.26 34.91 39.49
CA PHE A 236 83.70 35.00 38.13
C PHE A 236 83.51 33.63 37.49
N SER A 237 84.50 32.73 37.63
CA SER A 237 84.40 31.36 37.09
C SER A 237 83.23 30.59 37.68
N ARG A 238 82.94 30.75 38.98
CA ARG A 238 81.76 30.16 39.63
C ARG A 238 80.45 30.75 39.13
N GLN A 239 80.38 32.06 38.91
CA GLN A 239 79.19 32.70 38.32
C GLN A 239 78.93 32.19 36.90
N ILE A 240 79.96 32.13 36.05
CA ILE A 240 79.84 31.61 34.69
C ILE A 240 79.39 30.14 34.73
N ARG A 241 79.95 29.32 35.62
CA ARG A 241 79.51 27.91 35.79
C ARG A 241 78.03 27.80 36.15
N GLY A 242 77.52 28.69 37.01
CA GLY A 242 76.09 28.76 37.33
C GLY A 242 75.23 29.01 36.09
N ASN A 243 75.58 30.03 35.30
CA ASN A 243 74.87 30.36 34.06
C ASN A 243 74.93 29.22 33.04
N VAL A 244 76.09 28.59 32.87
CA VAL A 244 76.29 27.47 31.94
C VAL A 244 75.47 26.24 32.35
N ARG A 245 75.34 25.95 33.65
CA ARG A 245 74.44 24.88 34.12
C ARG A 245 72.97 25.16 33.81
N GLN A 246 72.54 26.42 33.91
CA GLN A 246 71.17 26.79 33.55
C GLN A 246 70.91 26.62 32.04
N ILE A 247 71.91 26.90 31.21
CA ILE A 247 71.86 26.62 29.76
C ILE A 247 71.76 25.11 29.52
N HIS A 248 72.57 24.30 30.21
CA HIS A 248 72.52 22.83 30.09
C HIS A 248 71.12 22.27 30.39
N GLU A 249 70.52 22.70 31.49
CA GLU A 249 69.15 22.28 31.87
C GLU A 249 68.11 22.71 30.84
N SER A 250 68.23 23.93 30.31
CA SER A 250 67.33 24.44 29.26
C SER A 250 67.44 23.64 27.95
N VAL A 251 68.65 23.22 27.58
CA VAL A 251 68.91 22.39 26.40
C VAL A 251 68.28 21.00 26.58
N ALA A 252 68.44 20.38 27.76
CA ALA A 252 67.85 19.07 28.05
C ALA A 252 66.30 19.10 27.99
N ILE A 253 65.68 20.15 28.53
CA ILE A 253 64.22 20.34 28.45
C ILE A 253 63.77 20.52 26.99
N ALA A 254 64.53 21.29 26.20
CA ALA A 254 64.22 21.48 24.78
C ALA A 254 64.33 20.18 23.99
N GLU A 255 65.36 19.37 24.24
CA GLU A 255 65.57 18.06 23.62
C GLU A 255 64.38 17.12 23.87
N GLU A 256 63.94 17.00 25.13
CA GLU A 256 62.80 16.15 25.49
C GLU A 256 61.50 16.60 24.80
N ALA A 257 61.23 17.90 24.77
CA ALA A 257 60.05 18.46 24.12
C ALA A 257 60.03 18.17 22.61
N ILE A 258 61.18 18.29 21.96
CA ILE A 258 61.33 18.03 20.52
C ILE A 258 61.19 16.53 20.21
N MET A 259 61.76 15.65 21.04
CA MET A 259 61.59 14.19 20.89
C MET A 259 60.12 13.75 20.99
N LYS A 260 59.35 14.39 21.88
CA LYS A 260 57.92 14.09 22.04
C LYS A 260 57.12 14.51 20.80
N LEU A 261 57.42 15.68 20.23
CA LEU A 261 56.83 16.17 18.98
C LEU A 261 57.15 15.24 17.80
N ALA A 262 58.38 14.74 17.70
CA ALA A 262 58.79 13.88 16.59
C ALA A 262 58.06 12.53 16.55
N SER A 263 57.73 11.95 17.72
CA SER A 263 57.28 10.55 17.84
C SER A 263 55.76 10.35 17.93
N GLN A 264 55.02 11.23 18.62
CA GLN A 264 53.59 11.00 18.86
C GLN A 264 52.67 11.44 17.72
N ASP A 265 53.07 12.45 16.94
CA ASP A 265 52.17 13.06 15.94
C ASP A 265 52.08 12.22 14.66
N MET A 266 53.12 11.46 14.32
CA MET A 266 53.18 10.74 13.05
C MET A 266 52.19 9.55 12.97
N SER A 267 52.26 8.63 13.93
CA SER A 267 51.43 7.41 13.91
C SER A 267 49.93 7.71 14.00
N LYS A 268 49.54 8.69 14.83
CA LYS A 268 48.15 9.12 14.97
C LYS A 268 47.64 9.76 13.69
N SER A 269 48.45 10.59 13.04
CA SER A 269 48.05 11.29 11.81
C SER A 269 47.90 10.34 10.63
N MET A 270 48.78 9.34 10.51
CA MET A 270 48.64 8.25 9.53
C MET A 270 47.35 7.45 9.75
N GLN A 271 47.04 7.09 11.00
CA GLN A 271 45.81 6.37 11.32
C GLN A 271 44.56 7.20 10.98
N SER A 272 44.57 8.49 11.31
CA SER A 272 43.48 9.41 10.93
C SER A 272 43.31 9.52 9.43
N LYS A 273 44.40 9.60 8.65
CA LYS A 273 44.35 9.59 7.18
C LYS A 273 43.63 8.35 6.65
N VAL A 274 44.06 7.16 7.07
CA VAL A 274 43.44 5.90 6.64
C VAL A 274 41.94 5.85 6.99
N GLN A 275 41.58 6.31 8.18
CA GLN A 275 40.18 6.35 8.62
C GLN A 275 39.33 7.31 7.78
N VAL A 276 39.87 8.49 7.44
CA VAL A 276 39.15 9.44 6.58
C VAL A 276 39.05 8.92 5.16
N GLU A 277 40.11 8.37 4.57
CA GLU A 277 40.06 7.74 3.23
C GLU A 277 38.98 6.65 3.15
N LYS A 278 38.90 5.77 4.17
CA LYS A 278 37.85 4.75 4.25
C LYS A 278 36.46 5.36 4.35
N THR A 279 36.30 6.42 5.13
CA THR A 279 35.02 7.11 5.29
C THR A 279 34.59 7.76 3.98
N MET A 280 35.51 8.44 3.28
CA MET A 280 35.24 9.08 2.00
C MET A 280 34.87 8.07 0.91
N ALA A 281 35.55 6.92 0.86
CA ALA A 281 35.18 5.83 -0.05
C ALA A 281 33.74 5.33 0.22
N GLY A 282 33.38 5.17 1.50
CA GLY A 282 32.01 4.77 1.88
C GLY A 282 30.95 5.80 1.49
N ILE A 283 31.25 7.11 1.57
CA ILE A 283 30.33 8.14 1.11
C ILE A 283 30.23 8.15 -0.43
N GLY A 284 31.33 7.88 -1.15
CA GLY A 284 31.31 7.69 -2.60
C GLY A 284 30.38 6.55 -3.05
N ASP A 285 30.44 5.40 -2.37
CA ASP A 285 29.53 4.28 -2.63
C ASP A 285 28.06 4.63 -2.29
N MET A 286 27.84 5.35 -1.19
CA MET A 286 26.51 5.86 -0.83
C MET A 286 25.94 6.77 -1.92
N ASN A 287 26.75 7.66 -2.50
CA ASN A 287 26.32 8.57 -3.55
C ASN A 287 25.88 7.82 -4.83
N LYS A 288 26.66 6.80 -5.24
CA LYS A 288 26.28 5.91 -6.36
C LYS A 288 24.98 5.14 -6.11
N ASN A 289 24.77 4.70 -4.86
CA ASN A 289 23.52 4.05 -4.49
C ASN A 289 22.33 5.01 -4.57
N VAL A 290 22.50 6.27 -4.14
CA VAL A 290 21.46 7.30 -4.27
C VAL A 290 21.11 7.54 -5.74
N GLU A 291 22.11 7.66 -6.62
CA GLU A 291 21.89 7.79 -8.07
C GLU A 291 21.07 6.61 -8.64
N THR A 292 21.40 5.39 -8.23
CA THR A 292 20.67 4.18 -8.66
C THR A 292 19.22 4.20 -8.18
N VAL A 293 19.00 4.54 -6.91
CA VAL A 293 17.65 4.62 -6.31
C VAL A 293 16.80 5.69 -6.99
N VAL A 294 17.38 6.86 -7.28
CA VAL A 294 16.69 7.94 -8.01
C VAL A 294 16.25 7.48 -9.40
N ASN A 295 17.11 6.78 -10.13
CA ASN A 295 16.78 6.26 -11.46
C ASN A 295 15.65 5.21 -11.40
N GLU A 296 15.66 4.33 -10.40
CA GLU A 296 14.56 3.37 -10.19
C GLU A 296 13.25 4.07 -9.79
N LEU A 297 13.31 5.08 -8.93
CA LEU A 297 12.13 5.89 -8.58
C LEU A 297 11.51 6.57 -9.80
N ALA A 298 12.33 7.10 -10.71
CA ALA A 298 11.83 7.69 -11.96
C ALA A 298 11.13 6.65 -12.85
N LYS A 299 11.65 5.41 -12.92
CA LYS A 299 10.99 4.32 -13.67
C LYS A 299 9.64 3.94 -13.03
N ILE A 300 9.60 3.80 -11.70
CA ILE A 300 8.37 3.47 -10.98
C ILE A 300 7.33 4.58 -11.19
N ALA A 301 7.72 5.85 -11.13
CA ALA A 301 6.81 6.96 -11.36
C ALA A 301 6.17 6.89 -12.75
N ASN A 302 6.96 6.66 -13.81
CA ASN A 302 6.44 6.48 -15.16
C ASN A 302 5.49 5.27 -15.28
N GLN A 303 5.80 4.15 -14.60
CA GLN A 303 4.93 2.97 -14.59
C GLN A 303 3.59 3.24 -13.89
N VAL A 304 3.61 3.98 -12.77
CA VAL A 304 2.40 4.39 -12.06
C VAL A 304 1.56 5.33 -12.92
N GLU A 305 2.19 6.30 -13.60
CA GLU A 305 1.50 7.22 -14.52
C GLU A 305 0.80 6.46 -15.66
N HIS A 306 1.47 5.50 -16.29
CA HIS A 306 0.85 4.62 -17.29
C HIS A 306 -0.28 3.76 -16.71
N GLY A 307 -0.09 3.21 -15.51
CA GLY A 307 -1.10 2.41 -14.82
C GLY A 307 -2.36 3.22 -14.52
N VAL A 308 -2.20 4.44 -14.03
CA VAL A 308 -3.30 5.38 -13.78
C VAL A 308 -3.99 5.77 -15.09
N SER A 309 -3.23 6.13 -16.13
CA SER A 309 -3.80 6.49 -17.44
C SER A 309 -4.68 5.36 -18.01
N ASN A 310 -4.21 4.11 -17.93
CA ASN A 310 -5.00 2.94 -18.34
C ASN A 310 -6.25 2.75 -17.48
N ALA A 311 -6.16 2.97 -16.17
CA ALA A 311 -7.29 2.83 -15.27
C ALA A 311 -8.35 3.93 -15.48
N VAL A 312 -7.91 5.16 -15.76
CA VAL A 312 -8.78 6.29 -16.14
C VAL A 312 -9.42 6.06 -17.50
N ARG A 313 -8.72 5.45 -18.48
CA ARG A 313 -9.34 5.00 -19.76
C ARG A 313 -10.49 4.01 -19.52
N GLY A 314 -10.44 3.27 -18.41
CA GLY A 314 -11.55 2.46 -17.89
C GLY A 314 -12.83 3.25 -17.54
N LEU A 315 -12.85 4.58 -17.57
CA LEU A 315 -14.07 5.39 -17.45
C LEU A 315 -15.15 5.02 -18.48
N GLN A 316 -14.75 4.55 -19.67
CA GLN A 316 -15.70 4.03 -20.65
C GLN A 316 -16.45 2.78 -20.15
N PHE A 317 -15.81 1.99 -19.28
CA PHE A 317 -16.45 0.85 -18.62
C PHE A 317 -17.53 1.30 -17.63
N GLN A 318 -17.33 2.41 -16.92
CA GLN A 318 -18.36 2.97 -16.03
C GLN A 318 -19.63 3.32 -16.79
N ASP A 319 -19.51 4.14 -17.84
CA ASP A 319 -20.66 4.60 -18.60
C ASP A 319 -21.39 3.41 -19.25
N LEU A 320 -20.62 2.47 -19.79
CA LEU A 320 -21.15 1.21 -20.33
C LEU A 320 -21.93 0.39 -19.30
N VAL A 321 -21.34 0.10 -18.14
CA VAL A 321 -22.00 -0.70 -17.09
C VAL A 321 -23.25 0.01 -16.58
N ASN A 322 -23.19 1.32 -16.37
CA ASN A 322 -24.34 2.11 -15.94
C ASN A 322 -25.48 2.06 -16.98
N GLN A 323 -25.16 2.21 -18.28
CA GLN A 323 -26.14 2.06 -19.36
C GLN A 323 -26.76 0.65 -19.37
N LEU A 324 -25.95 -0.41 -19.29
CA LEU A 324 -26.44 -1.79 -19.27
C LEU A 324 -27.37 -2.05 -18.07
N LEU A 325 -27.01 -1.56 -16.89
CA LEU A 325 -27.83 -1.70 -15.68
C LEU A 325 -29.16 -0.94 -15.82
N LEU A 326 -29.15 0.29 -16.36
CA LEU A 326 -30.37 1.06 -16.62
C LEU A 326 -31.29 0.36 -17.65
N HIS A 327 -30.71 -0.23 -18.70
CA HIS A 327 -31.46 -1.00 -19.69
C HIS A 327 -32.08 -2.27 -19.09
N ALA A 328 -31.31 -3.04 -18.32
CA ALA A 328 -31.79 -4.25 -17.65
C ALA A 328 -32.91 -3.92 -16.65
N LYS A 329 -32.76 -2.82 -15.90
CA LYS A 329 -33.82 -2.30 -15.02
C LYS A 329 -35.11 -2.00 -15.79
N GLY A 330 -35.00 -1.29 -16.92
CA GLY A 330 -36.16 -0.99 -17.78
C GLY A 330 -36.87 -2.25 -18.28
N ARG A 331 -36.13 -3.32 -18.61
CA ARG A 331 -36.70 -4.62 -19.01
C ARG A 331 -37.42 -5.32 -17.86
N ILE A 332 -36.84 -5.32 -16.66
CA ILE A 332 -37.44 -5.93 -15.47
C ILE A 332 -38.74 -5.20 -15.12
N ALA A 333 -38.74 -3.87 -15.10
CA ALA A 333 -39.92 -3.07 -14.81
C ALA A 333 -41.05 -3.33 -15.82
N ALA A 334 -40.73 -3.34 -17.11
CA ALA A 334 -41.71 -3.67 -18.15
C ALA A 334 -42.26 -5.09 -18.02
N GLN A 335 -41.40 -6.06 -17.71
CA GLN A 335 -41.83 -7.45 -17.52
C GLN A 335 -42.70 -7.60 -16.26
N SER A 336 -42.40 -6.86 -15.19
CA SER A 336 -43.22 -6.84 -13.97
C SER A 336 -44.62 -6.32 -14.25
N GLU A 337 -44.73 -5.19 -14.99
CA GLU A 337 -46.03 -4.63 -15.40
C GLU A 337 -46.87 -5.64 -16.20
N ILE A 338 -46.22 -6.40 -17.10
CA ILE A 338 -46.90 -7.45 -17.89
C ILE A 338 -47.37 -8.60 -16.99
N GLN A 339 -46.56 -9.05 -16.03
CA GLN A 339 -46.94 -10.13 -15.11
C GLN A 339 -48.12 -9.72 -14.21
N GLU A 340 -48.12 -8.48 -13.70
CA GLU A 340 -49.24 -7.94 -12.93
C GLU A 340 -50.52 -7.84 -13.77
N ALA A 341 -50.42 -7.35 -15.00
CA ALA A 341 -51.56 -7.28 -15.92
C ALA A 341 -52.12 -8.67 -16.27
N LEU A 342 -51.25 -9.66 -16.52
CA LEU A 342 -51.66 -11.05 -16.73
C LEU A 342 -52.35 -11.64 -15.50
N ALA A 343 -51.81 -11.41 -14.31
CA ALA A 343 -52.43 -11.84 -13.06
C ALA A 343 -53.84 -11.28 -12.90
N LEU A 344 -54.03 -9.98 -13.13
CA LEU A 344 -55.35 -9.34 -13.05
C LEU A 344 -56.35 -9.95 -14.03
N ILE A 345 -55.93 -10.22 -15.26
CA ILE A 345 -56.81 -10.82 -16.28
C ILE A 345 -57.15 -12.28 -15.94
N TYR A 346 -56.16 -13.10 -15.59
CA TYR A 346 -56.40 -14.50 -15.23
C TYR A 346 -57.27 -14.62 -13.96
N GLY A 347 -56.99 -13.80 -12.94
CA GLY A 347 -57.78 -13.75 -11.71
C GLY A 347 -59.21 -13.24 -11.94
N TYR A 348 -59.40 -12.28 -12.86
CA TYR A 348 -60.74 -11.84 -13.26
C TYR A 348 -61.52 -13.00 -13.90
N ILE A 349 -60.93 -13.72 -14.87
CA ILE A 349 -61.62 -14.80 -15.59
C ILE A 349 -61.91 -15.98 -14.65
N ALA A 350 -60.98 -16.32 -13.76
CA ALA A 350 -61.11 -17.41 -12.79
C ALA A 350 -62.27 -17.21 -11.81
N ASN A 351 -62.55 -15.97 -11.40
CA ASN A 351 -63.59 -15.63 -10.43
C ASN A 351 -65.00 -15.47 -11.04
N GLN A 352 -65.15 -15.62 -12.35
CA GLN A 352 -66.43 -15.47 -13.03
C GLN A 352 -67.26 -16.76 -13.00
N LYS A 353 -68.58 -16.62 -12.85
CA LYS A 353 -69.52 -17.77 -12.88
C LYS A 353 -69.46 -18.58 -14.19
N ASN A 354 -69.10 -17.92 -15.29
CA ASN A 354 -68.87 -18.56 -16.58
C ASN A 354 -67.51 -18.11 -17.15
N PRO A 355 -66.42 -18.84 -16.85
CA PRO A 355 -65.08 -18.44 -17.25
C PRO A 355 -64.86 -18.48 -18.76
N VAL A 356 -65.63 -19.27 -19.53
CA VAL A 356 -65.56 -19.26 -21.01
C VAL A 356 -66.08 -17.94 -21.59
N LYS A 357 -67.14 -17.38 -21.00
CA LYS A 357 -67.66 -16.09 -21.42
C LYS A 357 -66.68 -14.96 -21.08
N ALA A 358 -66.16 -14.95 -19.85
CA ALA A 358 -65.18 -13.96 -19.41
C ALA A 358 -63.87 -14.02 -20.21
N TRP A 359 -63.43 -15.22 -20.60
CA TRP A 359 -62.29 -15.41 -21.50
C TRP A 359 -62.53 -14.73 -22.85
N LYS A 360 -63.71 -14.92 -23.46
CA LYS A 360 -64.07 -14.26 -24.74
C LYS A 360 -64.10 -12.74 -24.64
N GLU A 361 -64.49 -12.20 -23.49
CA GLU A 361 -64.50 -10.74 -23.25
C GLU A 361 -63.09 -10.18 -23.09
N LYS A 362 -62.16 -10.94 -22.49
CA LYS A 362 -60.80 -10.50 -22.17
C LYS A 362 -59.72 -10.95 -23.15
N ILE A 363 -60.03 -11.81 -24.12
CA ILE A 363 -59.04 -12.31 -25.09
C ILE A 363 -58.38 -11.20 -25.91
N ALA A 364 -59.14 -10.17 -26.29
CA ALA A 364 -58.60 -9.03 -27.03
C ALA A 364 -57.61 -8.21 -26.18
N GLU A 365 -57.87 -8.09 -24.88
CA GLU A 365 -56.99 -7.39 -23.92
C GLU A 365 -55.69 -8.19 -23.68
N LEU A 366 -55.78 -9.52 -23.60
CA LEU A 366 -54.60 -10.40 -23.55
C LEU A 366 -53.76 -10.32 -24.82
N GLN A 367 -54.39 -10.28 -25.99
CA GLN A 367 -53.70 -10.13 -27.27
C GLN A 367 -52.99 -8.78 -27.36
N ALA A 368 -53.67 -7.68 -26.99
CA ALA A 368 -53.07 -6.35 -26.94
C ALA A 368 -51.89 -6.28 -25.95
N LEU A 369 -51.99 -6.94 -24.79
CA LEU A 369 -50.89 -7.03 -23.83
C LEU A 369 -49.69 -7.81 -24.39
N GLY A 370 -49.94 -8.90 -25.14
CA GLY A 370 -48.90 -9.66 -25.83
C GLY A 370 -48.22 -8.88 -26.96
N GLU A 371 -48.97 -8.09 -27.72
CA GLU A 371 -48.38 -7.21 -28.74
C GLU A 371 -47.55 -6.09 -28.09
N ARG A 372 -48.07 -5.48 -27.01
CA ARG A 372 -47.34 -4.47 -26.24
C ARG A 372 -46.04 -5.03 -25.67
N SER A 373 -46.03 -6.26 -25.16
CA SER A 373 -44.82 -6.87 -24.60
C SER A 373 -43.74 -7.12 -25.64
N ILE A 374 -44.12 -7.56 -26.84
CA ILE A 374 -43.20 -7.75 -27.97
C ILE A 374 -42.59 -6.41 -28.40
N LEU A 375 -43.42 -5.37 -28.55
CA LEU A 375 -42.94 -4.03 -28.90
C LEU A 375 -41.99 -3.43 -27.86
N LEU A 376 -42.30 -3.63 -26.57
CA LEU A 376 -41.44 -3.19 -25.47
C LEU A 376 -40.11 -3.96 -25.45
N ALA A 377 -40.16 -5.27 -25.69
CA ALA A 377 -38.96 -6.10 -25.80
C ALA A 377 -38.06 -5.63 -26.94
N ASP A 378 -38.61 -5.36 -28.14
CA ASP A 378 -37.87 -4.85 -29.31
C ASP A 378 -37.30 -3.46 -29.10
N ALA A 379 -38.06 -2.55 -28.47
CA ALA A 379 -37.60 -1.19 -28.16
C ALA A 379 -36.43 -1.20 -27.16
N LEU A 380 -36.46 -2.11 -26.19
CA LEU A 380 -35.40 -2.30 -25.20
C LEU A 380 -34.27 -3.22 -25.69
N HIS A 381 -34.40 -3.87 -26.86
CA HIS A 381 -33.40 -4.78 -27.43
C HIS A 381 -32.25 -4.06 -28.15
N LYS A 382 -32.49 -2.83 -28.64
CA LYS A 382 -31.48 -2.01 -29.30
C LYS A 382 -30.46 -1.52 -28.26
N ASN A 383 -29.53 -2.41 -27.91
CA ASN A 383 -28.37 -2.11 -27.10
C ASN A 383 -27.44 -1.16 -27.90
N PRO A 384 -27.13 0.05 -27.41
CA PRO A 384 -26.23 0.97 -28.10
C PRO A 384 -24.79 0.43 -28.19
N VAL A 385 -24.45 -0.57 -27.38
CA VAL A 385 -23.07 -0.99 -27.13
C VAL A 385 -22.69 -2.23 -27.92
N ALA A 386 -23.04 -2.26 -29.21
CA ALA A 386 -22.45 -3.18 -30.18
C ALA A 386 -21.05 -2.67 -30.63
N GLN A 387 -20.23 -2.16 -29.72
CA GLN A 387 -18.81 -1.95 -29.94
C GLN A 387 -18.06 -3.10 -29.26
N GLU A 388 -17.88 -4.18 -30.01
CA GLU A 388 -16.88 -5.21 -29.76
C GLU A 388 -15.49 -4.62 -30.01
N SER A 389 -15.03 -3.66 -29.19
CA SER A 389 -13.61 -3.37 -29.00
C SER A 389 -13.43 -2.19 -28.05
N MET A 390 -12.79 -2.46 -26.91
CA MET A 390 -12.21 -1.47 -26.00
C MET A 390 -10.94 -0.81 -26.57
N SER A 391 -10.57 -1.08 -27.83
CA SER A 391 -9.33 -0.60 -28.47
C SER A 391 -9.64 0.35 -29.64
N SER A 392 -10.14 1.53 -29.36
CA SER A 392 -10.01 2.64 -30.32
C SER A 392 -10.16 3.97 -29.63
N GLY A 393 -9.03 4.63 -29.39
CA GLY A 393 -9.00 6.01 -28.92
C GLY A 393 -7.71 6.29 -28.19
N ASP A 394 -6.62 6.49 -28.93
CA ASP A 394 -5.60 7.40 -28.43
C ASP A 394 -6.27 8.76 -28.27
N ILE A 395 -6.53 9.12 -27.03
CA ILE A 395 -6.87 10.48 -26.66
C ILE A 395 -5.52 11.15 -26.42
N ASP A 396 -5.07 11.94 -27.40
CA ASP A 396 -4.08 12.98 -27.16
C ASP A 396 -4.67 13.93 -26.11
N LEU A 397 -4.24 13.76 -24.86
CA LEU A 397 -4.40 14.76 -23.82
C LEU A 397 -3.18 15.68 -23.91
N PHE A 398 -3.45 16.90 -24.38
CA PHE A 398 -2.52 18.04 -24.39
C PHE A 398 -1.88 18.29 -23.02
#